data_AF-A0A955Y4N2-F1
#
_entry.id   AF-A0A955Y4N2-F1
#
_cell.length_a   1.000
_cell.length_b   1.000
_cell.length_c   1.000
_cell.angle_alpha   90.00
_cell.angle_beta   90.00
_cell.angle_gamma   90.00
#
_symmetry.space_group_name_H-M   'P 1'
#
loop_
_entity.id
_entity.type
_entity.pdbx_description
1 polymer ?
#
loop_
_entity_poly.entity_id
_entity_poly.type
_entity_poly.pdbx_seq_one_letter_code
_entity_poly.pdbx_strand_id
1 'polypeptide(L)'
;MRLAARFTLLLVPVLFAGCFYATKGQYDRAWDADGDTWPLDEDCAPLDPRIYPGAPDLRGDGCDADCGVELDSDGDDWPDDADCDPYDDTVYPCAPDAPGDGIDQDCDNLDGPRLDACPPGDEGAPDLGPSCANPSMAPG
;
A
#
# COMPACT_ATOMS: atom_id res chain seq x y z
N MET A 1 -75.99 17.77 -29.66
CA MET A 1 -74.80 17.77 -30.54
C MET A 1 -73.77 18.75 -29.98
N ARG A 2 -72.72 18.24 -29.32
CA ARG A 2 -71.33 18.73 -29.33
C ARG A 2 -70.49 17.76 -28.49
N LEU A 3 -69.73 16.97 -29.25
CA LEU A 3 -68.63 16.06 -28.92
C LEU A 3 -67.70 16.59 -27.81
N ALA A 4 -67.30 15.74 -26.86
CA ALA A 4 -65.96 15.10 -26.76
C ALA A 4 -65.05 15.89 -25.80
N ALA A 5 -64.07 15.33 -25.08
CA ALA A 5 -63.50 14.00 -25.00
C ALA A 5 -62.98 13.79 -23.56
N ARG A 6 -63.05 12.56 -23.05
CA ARG A 6 -62.22 12.12 -21.93
C ARG A 6 -60.78 12.11 -22.41
N PHE A 7 -59.91 12.94 -21.85
CA PHE A 7 -58.47 12.85 -22.07
C PHE A 7 -57.84 12.07 -20.91
N THR A 8 -57.66 10.78 -21.17
CA THR A 8 -56.82 9.89 -20.40
C THR A 8 -55.36 10.35 -20.53
N LEU A 9 -54.65 10.40 -19.39
CA LEU A 9 -53.19 10.24 -19.25
C LEU A 9 -52.26 11.16 -20.08
N LEU A 10 -51.61 12.10 -19.40
CA LEU A 10 -50.18 12.37 -19.63
C LEU A 10 -49.47 12.40 -18.26
N LEU A 11 -49.21 11.19 -17.76
CA LEU A 11 -48.03 10.93 -16.95
C LEU A 11 -46.80 11.15 -17.86
N VAL A 12 -45.77 11.81 -17.31
CA VAL A 12 -44.37 11.90 -17.82
C VAL A 12 -44.16 12.97 -18.94
N PRO A 13 -43.39 14.04 -18.66
CA PRO A 13 -41.96 13.88 -18.38
C PRO A 13 -41.49 14.68 -17.16
N VAL A 14 -41.37 14.01 -16.02
CA VAL A 14 -40.32 14.31 -15.04
C VAL A 14 -39.01 13.69 -15.56
N LEU A 15 -38.65 13.94 -16.82
CA LEU A 15 -37.49 13.32 -17.49
C LEU A 15 -36.35 14.32 -17.75
N PHE A 16 -36.42 15.54 -17.20
CA PHE A 16 -35.40 16.58 -17.41
C PHE A 16 -34.90 17.25 -16.12
N ALA A 17 -34.97 16.58 -14.97
CA ALA A 17 -34.36 17.06 -13.72
C ALA A 17 -33.08 16.28 -13.35
N GLY A 18 -32.43 15.68 -14.35
CA GLY A 18 -31.32 14.74 -14.15
C GLY A 18 -29.95 15.28 -14.52
N CYS A 19 -29.66 16.57 -14.36
CA CYS A 19 -28.26 16.96 -14.19
C CYS A 19 -27.87 16.48 -12.79
N PHE A 20 -27.33 15.27 -12.70
CA PHE A 20 -26.77 14.74 -11.46
C PHE A 20 -25.56 15.61 -11.11
N TYR A 21 -25.77 16.64 -10.29
CA TYR A 21 -24.69 17.45 -9.76
C TYR A 21 -24.00 16.64 -8.65
N ALA A 22 -22.78 16.19 -8.91
CA ALA A 22 -21.91 15.70 -7.86
C ALA A 22 -21.37 16.91 -7.06
N THR A 23 -21.53 16.86 -5.74
CA THR A 23 -20.82 17.77 -4.84
C THR A 23 -19.32 17.43 -4.85
N LYS A 24 -18.45 18.40 -4.53
CA LYS A 24 -17.01 18.13 -4.38
C LYS A 24 -16.75 16.94 -3.44
N GLY A 25 -17.43 16.85 -2.29
CA GLY A 25 -17.27 15.71 -1.39
C GLY A 25 -17.82 14.38 -1.91
N GLN A 26 -18.72 14.36 -2.89
CA GLN A 26 -19.11 13.14 -3.58
C GLN A 26 -18.09 12.74 -4.66
N TYR A 27 -17.48 13.72 -5.32
CA TYR A 27 -16.39 13.48 -6.26
C TYR A 27 -15.15 12.96 -5.52
N ASP A 28 -14.72 13.66 -4.46
CA ASP A 28 -13.54 13.29 -3.67
C ASP A 28 -13.66 11.85 -3.16
N ARG A 29 -14.74 11.48 -2.46
CA ARG A 29 -14.94 10.09 -1.99
C ARG A 29 -15.00 9.03 -3.10
N ALA A 30 -15.29 9.42 -4.33
CA ALA A 30 -15.32 8.51 -5.47
C ALA A 30 -13.98 8.46 -6.23
N TRP A 31 -13.08 9.38 -5.92
CA TRP A 31 -11.78 9.56 -6.55
C TRP A 31 -10.63 9.19 -5.61
N ASP A 32 -10.74 9.54 -4.33
CA ASP A 32 -9.74 9.49 -3.26
C ASP A 32 -10.53 9.30 -1.95
N ALA A 33 -10.65 8.05 -1.50
CA ALA A 33 -11.62 7.69 -0.46
C ALA A 33 -11.11 7.93 0.96
N ASP A 34 -9.80 7.98 1.17
CA ASP A 34 -9.16 8.23 2.46
C ASP A 34 -8.51 9.62 2.60
N GLY A 35 -8.34 10.34 1.49
CA GLY A 35 -7.93 11.74 1.44
C GLY A 35 -6.42 11.98 1.37
N ASP A 36 -5.65 11.01 0.88
CA ASP A 36 -4.19 11.12 0.72
C ASP A 36 -3.75 11.74 -0.62
N THR A 37 -4.71 12.13 -1.46
CA THR A 37 -4.55 12.74 -2.78
C THR A 37 -4.19 11.80 -3.94
N TRP A 38 -4.18 10.49 -3.70
CA TRP A 38 -4.01 9.47 -4.74
C TRP A 38 -5.35 8.91 -5.21
N PRO A 39 -5.46 8.59 -6.51
CA PRO A 39 -6.71 8.07 -7.04
C PRO A 39 -6.88 6.58 -6.73
N LEU A 40 -8.13 6.14 -6.53
CA LEU A 40 -8.47 4.76 -6.17
C LEU A 40 -7.91 3.68 -7.11
N ASP A 41 -7.55 4.02 -8.35
CA ASP A 41 -6.99 3.10 -9.35
C ASP A 41 -5.45 3.05 -9.37
N GLU A 42 -4.78 3.96 -8.68
CA GLU A 42 -3.33 3.97 -8.48
C GLU A 42 -2.95 3.66 -7.02
N ASP A 43 -3.88 3.83 -6.08
CA ASP A 43 -3.71 3.55 -4.66
C ASP A 43 -3.92 2.05 -4.35
N CYS A 44 -2.90 1.42 -3.76
CA CYS A 44 -2.91 0.01 -3.38
C CYS A 44 -3.70 -0.26 -2.09
N ALA A 45 -3.97 0.76 -1.27
CA ALA A 45 -4.82 0.69 -0.09
C ALA A 45 -5.81 1.88 -0.01
N PRO A 46 -6.87 1.89 -0.86
CA PRO A 46 -7.82 3.01 -1.01
C PRO A 46 -8.66 3.46 0.20
N LEU A 47 -8.37 2.92 1.38
CA LEU A 47 -9.06 3.20 2.63
C LEU A 47 -8.06 3.51 3.77
N ASP A 48 -6.76 3.60 3.49
CA ASP A 48 -5.70 3.86 4.45
C ASP A 48 -4.78 4.98 3.95
N PRO A 49 -4.94 6.23 4.42
CA PRO A 49 -4.24 7.40 3.87
C PRO A 49 -2.73 7.44 4.23
N ARG A 50 -2.21 6.35 4.78
CA ARG A 50 -0.79 6.15 5.11
C ARG A 50 -0.07 5.32 4.04
N ILE A 51 -0.82 4.65 3.18
CA ILE A 51 -0.31 3.73 2.17
C ILE A 51 -0.72 4.31 0.83
N TYR A 52 0.26 4.76 0.05
CA TYR A 52 0.03 5.41 -1.23
C TYR A 52 1.30 5.40 -2.08
N PRO A 53 1.20 5.56 -3.41
CA PRO A 53 2.36 5.59 -4.29
C PRO A 53 3.47 6.56 -3.81
N GLY A 54 4.63 6.01 -3.45
CA GLY A 54 5.77 6.77 -2.94
C GLY A 54 5.62 7.32 -1.52
N ALA A 55 4.77 6.72 -0.67
CA ALA A 55 4.77 6.99 0.75
C ALA A 55 6.11 6.63 1.40
N PRO A 56 6.46 7.23 2.56
CA PRO A 56 7.59 6.75 3.34
C PRO A 56 7.33 5.34 3.83
N ASP A 57 8.24 4.43 3.48
CA ASP A 57 8.20 3.03 3.91
C ASP A 57 9.23 2.74 5.02
N LEU A 58 8.88 1.87 5.97
CA LEU A 58 9.71 1.52 7.12
C LEU A 58 10.13 0.05 7.07
N ARG A 59 11.39 -0.17 6.71
CA ARG A 59 11.93 -1.53 6.66
C ARG A 59 11.78 -2.31 7.98
N GLY A 60 11.40 -3.57 7.84
CA GLY A 60 11.24 -4.57 8.90
C GLY A 60 9.93 -4.40 9.68
N ASP A 61 9.03 -3.53 9.22
CA ASP A 61 7.76 -3.28 9.89
C ASP A 61 6.57 -4.08 9.32
N GLY A 62 6.77 -4.85 8.24
CA GLY A 62 5.75 -5.74 7.72
C GLY A 62 4.74 -5.05 6.79
N CYS A 63 5.07 -3.89 6.21
CA CYS A 63 4.16 -2.97 5.53
C CYS A 63 4.76 -2.54 4.19
N ASP A 64 4.03 -2.74 3.09
CA ASP A 64 4.25 -1.98 1.85
C ASP A 64 3.40 -0.70 1.94
N ALA A 65 4.05 0.41 2.28
CA ALA A 65 3.42 1.72 2.38
C ALA A 65 3.42 2.45 1.03
N ASP A 66 4.38 2.17 0.15
CA ASP A 66 4.66 3.01 -1.02
C ASP A 66 4.03 2.51 -2.33
N CYS A 67 3.24 1.42 -2.27
CA CYS A 67 2.62 0.76 -3.42
C CYS A 67 3.63 0.33 -4.50
N GLY A 68 4.87 0.08 -4.07
CA GLY A 68 5.96 -0.38 -4.90
C GLY A 68 5.80 -1.84 -5.31
N VAL A 69 6.68 -2.27 -6.22
CA VAL A 69 6.86 -3.69 -6.54
C VAL A 69 8.35 -3.96 -6.61
N GLU A 70 8.86 -4.68 -5.63
CA GLU A 70 10.18 -5.27 -5.63
C GLU A 70 9.99 -6.75 -5.35
N LEU A 71 10.91 -7.56 -5.86
CA LEU A 71 10.85 -8.99 -5.64
C LEU A 71 11.44 -9.27 -4.26
N ASP A 72 10.68 -9.96 -3.42
CA ASP A 72 11.13 -10.53 -2.15
C ASP A 72 10.75 -12.02 -2.19
N SER A 73 11.74 -12.86 -2.47
CA SER A 73 11.57 -14.26 -2.78
C SER A 73 11.43 -15.16 -1.54
N ASP A 74 11.89 -14.72 -0.36
CA ASP A 74 11.81 -15.46 0.91
C ASP A 74 10.90 -14.83 1.97
N GLY A 75 10.55 -13.55 1.82
CA GLY A 75 9.55 -12.86 2.63
C GLY A 75 10.11 -12.25 3.91
N ASP A 76 11.38 -11.84 3.94
CA ASP A 76 12.03 -11.23 5.10
C ASP A 76 12.03 -9.70 5.12
N ASP A 77 11.32 -9.08 4.17
CA ASP A 77 11.19 -7.63 4.00
C ASP A 77 12.50 -6.96 3.52
N TRP A 78 13.32 -7.72 2.80
CA TRP A 78 14.41 -7.23 1.98
C TRP A 78 14.22 -7.62 0.51
N PRO A 79 14.35 -6.66 -0.42
CA PRO A 79 14.24 -6.99 -1.84
C PRO A 79 15.44 -7.83 -2.29
N ASP A 80 15.19 -8.75 -3.22
CA ASP A 80 16.16 -9.69 -3.79
C ASP A 80 17.46 -9.02 -4.30
N ASP A 81 17.41 -7.73 -4.62
CA ASP A 81 18.55 -6.96 -5.12
C ASP A 81 19.41 -6.31 -4.02
N ALA A 82 18.86 -6.17 -2.82
CA ALA A 82 19.52 -5.66 -1.62
C ALA A 82 19.91 -6.77 -0.64
N ASP A 83 19.31 -7.96 -0.76
CA ASP A 83 19.62 -9.13 0.03
C ASP A 83 20.79 -9.96 -0.55
N CYS A 84 21.67 -10.44 0.33
CA CYS A 84 22.80 -11.28 -0.03
C CYS A 84 22.45 -12.76 -0.23
N ASP A 85 21.31 -13.26 0.29
CA ASP A 85 20.78 -14.59 -0.03
C ASP A 85 19.24 -14.61 -0.15
N PRO A 86 18.67 -14.23 -1.32
CA PRO A 86 17.23 -13.96 -1.54
C PRO A 86 16.33 -15.20 -1.55
N TYR A 87 16.77 -16.28 -0.91
CA TYR A 87 16.01 -17.51 -0.75
C TYR A 87 16.09 -18.04 0.70
N ASP A 88 16.65 -17.27 1.63
CA ASP A 88 16.84 -17.61 3.04
C ASP A 88 16.44 -16.43 3.94
N ASP A 89 15.21 -16.49 4.48
CA ASP A 89 14.61 -15.48 5.36
C ASP A 89 15.36 -15.20 6.69
N THR A 90 16.49 -15.87 6.90
CA THR A 90 17.38 -15.68 8.06
C THR A 90 18.70 -14.98 7.71
N VAL A 91 18.93 -14.69 6.43
CA VAL A 91 20.09 -14.02 5.89
C VAL A 91 19.59 -12.78 5.17
N TYR A 92 19.76 -11.63 5.80
CA TYR A 92 19.36 -10.35 5.26
C TYR A 92 20.19 -9.24 5.87
N PRO A 93 20.31 -8.06 5.23
CA PRO A 93 21.15 -7.05 5.80
C PRO A 93 20.69 -6.66 7.21
N CYS A 94 21.64 -6.63 8.15
CA CYS A 94 21.39 -6.37 9.57
C CYS A 94 20.61 -7.45 10.33
N ALA A 95 20.52 -8.68 9.81
CA ALA A 95 20.06 -9.84 10.58
C ALA A 95 20.94 -10.12 11.81
N PRO A 96 20.45 -10.91 12.78
CA PRO A 96 21.30 -11.42 13.85
C PRO A 96 22.36 -12.38 13.32
N ASP A 97 23.63 -11.97 13.40
CA ASP A 97 24.77 -12.79 12.99
C ASP A 97 25.52 -13.39 14.20
N ALA A 98 25.65 -14.72 14.22
CA ALA A 98 26.35 -15.45 15.27
C ALA A 98 27.82 -15.72 14.91
N PRO A 99 28.79 -15.32 15.75
CA PRO A 99 30.19 -15.44 15.38
C PRO A 99 30.66 -16.91 15.36
N GLY A 100 31.34 -17.28 14.28
CA GLY A 100 32.12 -18.51 14.13
C GLY A 100 31.35 -19.69 13.51
N ASP A 101 30.19 -19.45 12.90
CA ASP A 101 29.53 -20.45 12.05
C ASP A 101 29.92 -20.35 10.57
N GLY A 102 30.57 -19.26 10.18
CA GLY A 102 31.08 -19.01 8.83
C GLY A 102 30.03 -18.51 7.84
N ILE A 103 28.85 -18.11 8.32
CA ILE A 103 27.78 -17.49 7.54
C ILE A 103 27.78 -15.99 7.86
N ASP A 104 27.72 -15.16 6.83
CA ASP A 104 27.47 -13.72 6.96
C ASP A 104 25.97 -13.54 6.86
N GLN A 105 25.28 -13.57 8.01
CA GLN A 105 23.82 -13.49 8.05
C GLN A 105 23.33 -12.06 7.83
N ASP A 106 24.19 -11.07 8.10
CA ASP A 106 23.79 -9.67 8.17
C ASP A 106 24.29 -8.82 6.98
N CYS A 107 24.81 -9.50 5.96
CA CYS A 107 25.34 -8.97 4.71
C CYS A 107 26.39 -7.86 4.90
N ASP A 108 27.19 -7.89 5.97
CA ASP A 108 28.26 -6.91 6.22
C ASP A 108 29.65 -7.36 5.74
N ASN A 109 29.74 -8.56 5.16
CA ASN A 109 30.96 -9.27 4.71
C ASN A 109 31.88 -9.75 5.86
N LEU A 110 31.36 -9.88 7.07
CA LEU A 110 32.02 -10.45 8.24
C LEU A 110 31.19 -11.62 8.78
N ASP A 111 31.83 -12.48 9.57
CA ASP A 111 31.16 -13.53 10.34
C ASP A 111 31.16 -13.07 11.81
N GLY A 112 29.97 -12.76 12.30
CA GLY A 112 29.70 -12.27 13.64
C GLY A 112 28.97 -10.93 13.68
N PRO A 113 28.64 -10.46 14.90
CA PRO A 113 27.69 -9.36 15.08
C PRO A 113 28.20 -8.05 14.48
N ARG A 114 27.33 -7.38 13.70
CA ARG A 114 27.52 -5.99 13.28
C ARG A 114 27.95 -5.08 14.44
N LEU A 115 28.96 -4.24 14.18
CA LEU A 115 29.46 -3.26 15.16
C LEU A 115 29.07 -1.82 14.84
N ASP A 116 28.65 -1.56 13.60
CA ASP A 116 28.10 -0.28 13.17
C ASP A 116 26.57 -0.30 13.17
N ALA A 117 26.00 0.90 13.06
CA ALA A 117 24.56 1.01 12.88
C ALA A 117 24.22 0.44 11.50
N CYS A 118 23.16 -0.36 11.44
CA CYS A 118 22.54 -0.74 10.17
C CYS A 118 22.37 0.53 9.33
N PRO A 119 22.92 0.60 8.10
CA PRO A 119 22.74 1.74 7.24
C PRO A 119 21.24 2.00 7.08
N PRO A 120 20.74 3.21 7.38
CA PRO A 120 19.39 3.56 6.97
C PRO A 120 19.43 3.74 5.45
N GLY A 121 18.96 2.77 4.68
CA GLY A 121 18.75 2.90 3.24
C GLY A 121 18.02 1.68 2.72
N ASP A 122 16.90 1.79 1.99
CA ASP A 122 16.58 2.75 0.94
C ASP A 122 15.09 3.10 0.91
N GLU A 123 14.76 4.23 0.27
CA GLU A 123 13.42 4.82 0.18
C GLU A 123 12.54 4.18 -0.91
N GLY A 124 12.51 2.85 -1.00
CA GLY A 124 11.72 2.15 -2.02
C GLY A 124 11.81 0.62 -1.96
N ALA A 125 11.52 0.03 -0.80
CA ALA A 125 11.46 -1.42 -0.64
C ALA A 125 10.03 -1.81 -0.16
N PRO A 126 9.30 -2.62 -0.94
CA PRO A 126 7.98 -3.15 -0.65
C PRO A 126 8.03 -4.55 -0.07
N ASP A 127 7.02 -4.77 0.76
CA ASP A 127 6.75 -5.94 1.57
C ASP A 127 5.46 -6.66 1.10
N LEU A 128 5.08 -7.79 1.74
CA LEU A 128 4.09 -8.80 1.30
C LEU A 128 2.61 -8.37 1.14
N GLY A 129 2.32 -7.08 1.03
CA GLY A 129 1.05 -6.53 0.57
C GLY A 129 0.68 -5.20 1.21
N PRO A 130 -0.36 -4.51 0.70
CA PRO A 130 -0.72 -3.14 1.05
C PRO A 130 -1.44 -3.04 2.42
N SER A 131 -1.09 -3.88 3.39
CA SER A 131 -1.72 -3.91 4.70
C SER A 131 -0.71 -3.80 5.83
N CYS A 132 -0.53 -2.58 6.33
CA CYS A 132 0.25 -2.25 7.53
C CYS A 132 -0.51 -2.59 8.83
N ALA A 133 -1.33 -3.65 8.76
CA ALA A 133 -2.22 -4.12 9.79
C ALA A 133 -1.62 -5.32 10.53
N ASN A 134 -0.31 -5.30 10.82
CA ASN A 134 0.27 -6.27 11.71
C ASN A 134 0.10 -5.79 13.17
N PRO A 135 -0.71 -6.46 14.02
CA PRO A 135 -0.93 -6.07 15.42
C PRO A 135 0.30 -6.23 16.32
N SER A 136 1.42 -6.71 15.78
CA SER A 136 2.73 -6.81 16.44
C SER A 136 3.47 -5.47 16.57
N MET A 137 3.08 -4.41 15.82
CA MET A 137 3.71 -3.09 15.86
C MET A 137 2.80 -1.98 16.44
N ALA A 138 1.75 -2.29 17.18
CA ALA A 138 1.02 -1.25 17.91
C ALA A 138 1.92 -0.63 18.99
N PRO A 139 2.25 0.68 18.96
CA PRO A 139 2.93 1.31 20.07
C PRO A 139 2.02 1.25 21.30
N GLY A 140 2.53 0.71 22.39
CA GLY A 140 1.90 0.80 23.71
C GLY A 140 1.82 2.22 24.24
#